data_AF-A0A921ZVV4-F1
#
_entry.id   AF-A0A921ZVV4-F1
#
_cell.length_a   1.000
_cell.length_b   1.000
_cell.length_c   1.000
_cell.angle_alpha   90.00
_cell.angle_beta   90.00
_cell.angle_gamma   90.00
#
_symmetry.space_group_name_H-M   'P 1'
#
loop_
_entity.id
_entity.type
_entity.pdbx_description
1 polymer ?
#
loop_
_entity_poly.entity_id
_entity_poly.type
_entity_poly.pdbx_seq_one_letter_code
_entity_poly.pdbx_strand_id
1 'polypeptide(L)'
;MGSYPIAQLREPYTAIRYLAERVNLPQMLRIDHPENDDTWSPRDICDGWAKKRGYLTAKAARLDTYRAANSLLRMALDGKICVWLRPPGFTEQREKFETCEELKYIKWVQALTADDQVAVLSSSDDERSRSDGDEPDDDDDSESEDDDEFTAAIANKFAALAGDD
;
A
#
# COMPACT_ATOMS: atom_id res chain seq x y z
N MET A 1 14.66 7.64 -10.16
CA MET A 1 14.62 9.13 -10.16
C MET A 1 13.44 9.59 -11.00
N GLY A 2 12.73 10.64 -10.56
CA GLY A 2 11.64 11.25 -11.33
C GLY A 2 12.16 12.32 -12.31
N SER A 3 11.34 12.70 -13.29
CA SER A 3 11.70 13.67 -14.33
C SER A 3 11.75 15.13 -13.86
N TYR A 4 11.05 15.47 -12.77
CA TYR A 4 10.99 16.81 -12.20
C TYR A 4 11.17 16.77 -10.67
N PRO A 5 11.92 17.71 -10.06
CA PRO A 5 12.14 17.73 -8.61
C PRO A 5 10.87 18.06 -7.82
N ILE A 6 10.43 17.12 -6.97
CA ILE A 6 9.20 17.24 -6.16
C ILE A 6 9.21 18.51 -5.29
N ALA A 7 10.37 18.87 -4.73
CA ALA A 7 10.52 20.04 -3.86
C ALA A 7 10.26 21.40 -4.54
N GLN A 8 10.22 21.44 -5.87
CA GLN A 8 10.01 22.66 -6.67
C GLN A 8 8.62 22.70 -7.33
N LEU A 9 7.69 21.81 -6.96
CA LEU A 9 6.33 21.86 -7.49
C LEU A 9 5.59 23.09 -6.97
N ARG A 10 5.01 23.86 -7.89
CA ARG A 10 4.07 24.94 -7.57
C ARG A 10 2.70 24.41 -7.16
N GLU A 11 2.19 23.40 -7.88
CA GLU A 11 0.85 22.86 -7.68
C GLU A 11 0.90 21.32 -7.54
N PRO A 12 1.05 20.79 -6.30
CA PRO A 12 1.15 19.35 -6.09
C PRO A 12 -0.21 18.63 -6.22
N TYR A 13 -1.33 19.35 -6.07
CA TYR A 13 -2.68 18.75 -6.03
C TYR A 13 -3.07 18.06 -7.34
N THR A 14 -2.64 18.58 -8.49
CA THR A 14 -2.89 17.95 -9.80
C THR A 14 -2.20 16.59 -9.91
N ALA A 15 -0.98 16.47 -9.38
CA ALA A 15 -0.27 15.20 -9.32
C ALA A 15 -0.91 14.22 -8.33
N ILE A 16 -1.38 14.71 -7.18
CA ILE A 16 -2.12 13.88 -6.21
C ILE A 16 -3.44 13.40 -6.82
N ARG A 17 -4.16 14.25 -7.55
CA ARG A 17 -5.38 13.87 -8.29
C ARG A 17 -5.10 12.72 -9.24
N TYR A 18 -4.02 12.81 -10.03
CA TYR A 18 -3.64 11.74 -10.96
C TYR A 18 -3.43 10.39 -10.28
N LEU A 19 -2.85 10.40 -9.07
CA LEU A 19 -2.68 9.21 -8.23
C LEU A 19 -4.02 8.71 -7.68
N ALA A 20 -4.85 9.61 -7.13
CA ALA A 20 -6.14 9.30 -6.55
C ALA A 20 -7.15 8.72 -7.56
N GLU A 21 -7.04 9.09 -8.84
CA GLU A 21 -7.88 8.53 -9.91
C GLU A 21 -7.55 7.07 -10.23
N ARG A 22 -6.39 6.54 -9.80
CA ARG A 22 -5.92 5.18 -10.13
C ARG A 22 -5.83 4.27 -8.91
N VAL A 23 -5.65 4.84 -7.73
CA VAL A 23 -5.48 4.12 -6.47
C VAL A 23 -6.38 4.76 -5.43
N ASN A 24 -7.10 3.94 -4.66
CA ASN A 24 -7.90 4.44 -3.54
C ASN A 24 -6.97 4.89 -2.40
N LEU A 25 -6.50 6.14 -2.48
CA LEU A 25 -5.58 6.72 -1.50
C LEU A 25 -6.19 6.78 -0.09
N PRO A 26 -7.46 7.19 0.12
CA PRO A 26 -8.08 7.19 1.45
C PRO A 26 -7.99 5.85 2.18
N GLN A 27 -8.43 4.77 1.52
CA GLN A 27 -8.39 3.42 2.10
C GLN A 27 -6.95 2.95 2.31
N MET A 28 -6.09 3.09 1.30
CA MET A 28 -4.69 2.65 1.38
C MET A 28 -3.91 3.37 2.48
N LEU A 29 -4.15 4.66 2.68
CA LEU A 29 -3.48 5.46 3.71
C LEU A 29 -4.17 5.36 5.07
N ARG A 30 -5.35 4.72 5.16
CA ARG A 30 -6.23 4.65 6.34
C ARG A 30 -6.44 6.03 6.95
N ILE A 31 -6.99 6.95 6.17
CA ILE A 31 -7.30 8.32 6.58
C ILE A 31 -8.81 8.55 6.50
N ASP A 32 -9.35 9.27 7.49
CA ASP A 32 -10.75 9.68 7.52
C ASP A 32 -10.95 11.00 6.79
N HIS A 33 -12.14 11.19 6.22
CA HIS A 33 -12.47 12.44 5.55
C HIS A 33 -12.43 13.60 6.57
N PRO A 34 -11.72 14.71 6.30
CA PRO A 34 -11.57 15.81 7.25
C PRO A 34 -12.91 16.45 7.65
N GLU A 35 -13.87 16.49 6.72
CA GLU A 35 -15.22 17.04 6.92
C GLU A 35 -16.32 15.97 7.05
N ASN A 36 -15.95 14.68 7.12
CA ASN A 36 -16.88 13.54 7.18
C ASN A 36 -17.91 13.53 6.03
N ASP A 37 -17.43 13.81 4.81
CA ASP A 37 -18.18 13.74 3.56
C ASP A 37 -17.82 12.42 2.84
N ASP A 38 -18.68 12.00 1.92
CA ASP A 38 -18.49 10.82 1.08
C ASP A 38 -17.57 11.14 -0.12
N THR A 39 -17.47 12.40 -0.52
CA THR A 39 -16.72 12.81 -1.73
C THR A 39 -15.32 13.31 -1.39
N TRP A 40 -14.29 12.60 -1.87
CA TRP A 40 -12.90 13.00 -1.64
C TRP A 40 -12.36 13.92 -2.73
N SER A 41 -11.85 15.09 -2.35
CA SER A 41 -11.00 15.89 -3.23
C SER A 41 -9.50 15.61 -2.98
N PRO A 42 -8.61 15.92 -3.94
CA PRO A 42 -7.16 15.81 -3.74
C PRO A 42 -6.65 16.63 -2.54
N ARG A 43 -7.36 17.71 -2.23
CA ARG A 43 -7.09 18.56 -1.07
C ARG A 43 -7.43 17.82 0.23
N ASP A 44 -8.59 17.18 0.30
CA ASP A 44 -9.06 16.44 1.47
C ASP A 44 -8.16 15.26 1.78
N ILE A 45 -7.68 14.55 0.75
CA ILE A 45 -6.70 13.47 0.90
C ILE A 45 -5.42 14.00 1.56
N CYS A 46 -4.93 15.16 1.11
CA CYS A 46 -3.73 15.74 1.67
C CYS A 46 -3.96 16.30 3.09
N ASP A 47 -5.14 16.84 3.38
CA ASP A 47 -5.50 17.35 4.71
C ASP A 47 -5.68 16.19 5.71
N GLY A 48 -6.32 15.10 5.30
CA GLY A 48 -6.40 13.85 6.08
C GLY A 48 -5.01 13.26 6.35
N TRP A 49 -4.13 13.25 5.34
CA TRP A 49 -2.74 12.82 5.53
C TRP A 49 -1.94 13.75 6.44
N ALA A 50 -2.14 15.07 6.33
CA ALA A 50 -1.54 16.05 7.22
C ALA A 50 -1.98 15.83 8.67
N LYS A 51 -3.27 15.59 8.89
CA LYS A 51 -3.85 15.31 10.22
C LYS A 51 -3.25 14.04 10.81
N LYS A 52 -3.19 12.96 10.04
CA LYS A 52 -2.62 11.68 10.47
C LYS A 52 -1.13 11.75 10.80
N ARG A 53 -0.36 12.54 10.04
CA ARG A 53 1.11 12.70 10.26
C ARG A 53 1.48 13.83 11.20
N GLY A 54 0.50 14.61 11.71
CA GLY A 54 0.76 15.77 12.56
C GLY A 54 1.47 16.91 11.83
N TYR A 55 1.25 17.08 10.52
CA TYR A 55 1.81 18.18 9.77
C TYR A 55 1.02 19.46 10.04
N LEU A 56 1.56 20.32 10.89
CA LEU A 56 0.98 21.59 11.28
C LEU A 56 1.89 22.76 10.89
N THR A 57 1.27 23.87 10.50
CA THR A 57 1.96 25.13 10.21
C THR A 57 2.41 25.82 11.50
N ALA A 58 3.65 26.30 11.52
CA ALA A 58 4.26 26.85 12.74
C ALA A 58 3.55 28.08 13.33
N LYS A 59 2.87 28.90 12.50
CA LYS A 59 2.26 30.16 12.94
C LYS A 59 0.81 30.05 13.39
N ALA A 60 0.04 29.14 12.80
CA ALA A 60 -1.41 29.11 12.98
C ALA A 60 -1.95 27.72 13.36
N ALA A 61 -1.07 26.73 13.56
CA ALA A 61 -1.42 25.34 13.85
C ALA A 61 -2.48 24.77 12.87
N ARG A 62 -2.52 25.26 11.63
CA ARG A 62 -3.36 24.72 10.55
C ARG A 62 -2.67 23.52 9.93
N LEU A 63 -3.46 22.58 9.39
CA LEU A 63 -2.97 21.43 8.63
C LEU A 63 -2.08 21.91 7.47
N ASP A 64 -0.86 21.39 7.40
CA ASP A 64 0.11 21.69 6.34
C ASP A 64 -0.03 20.69 5.20
N THR A 65 -0.95 21.01 4.32
CA THR A 65 -1.33 20.20 3.16
C THR A 65 -0.25 20.14 2.10
N TYR A 66 0.55 21.20 1.94
CA TYR A 66 1.63 21.22 0.95
C TYR A 66 2.75 20.27 1.36
N ARG A 67 3.08 20.23 2.66
CA ARG A 67 4.01 19.24 3.21
C ARG A 67 3.45 17.83 3.09
N ALA A 68 2.15 17.64 3.34
CA ALA A 68 1.48 16.35 3.14
C ALA A 68 1.55 15.88 1.68
N ALA A 69 1.24 16.75 0.71
CA ALA A 69 1.30 16.42 -0.71
C ALA A 69 2.72 16.04 -1.15
N ASN A 70 3.74 16.78 -0.70
CA ASN A 70 5.14 16.44 -0.96
C ASN A 70 5.52 15.06 -0.39
N SER A 71 5.04 14.73 0.81
CA SER A 71 5.24 13.42 1.42
C SER A 71 4.61 12.30 0.59
N LEU A 72 3.38 12.49 0.11
CA LEU A 72 2.67 11.52 -0.72
C LEU A 72 3.38 11.28 -2.06
N LEU A 73 3.80 12.34 -2.74
CA LEU A 73 4.54 12.23 -4.01
C LEU A 73 5.88 11.51 -3.85
N ARG A 74 6.57 11.71 -2.72
CA ARG A 74 7.80 10.97 -2.41
C ARG A 74 7.51 9.50 -2.16
N MET A 75 6.46 9.17 -1.41
CA MET A 75 6.04 7.77 -1.22
C MET A 75 5.68 7.08 -2.53
N ALA A 76 5.07 7.80 -3.47
CA ALA A 76 4.82 7.27 -4.81
C ALA A 76 6.12 7.04 -5.60
N LEU A 77 7.07 7.99 -5.54
CA LEU A 77 8.37 7.83 -6.19
C LEU A 77 9.20 6.67 -5.60
N ASP A 78 9.11 6.46 -4.30
CA ASP A 78 9.79 5.38 -3.57
C ASP A 78 9.12 4.01 -3.79
N GLY A 79 7.98 3.95 -4.48
CA GLY A 79 7.23 2.72 -4.72
C GLY A 79 6.40 2.23 -3.54
N LYS A 80 6.22 3.02 -2.48
CA LYS A 80 5.28 2.71 -1.39
C LYS A 80 3.83 2.87 -1.84
N ILE A 81 3.59 3.83 -2.73
CA ILE A 81 2.34 3.96 -3.47
C ILE A 81 2.60 3.47 -4.89
N CYS A 82 2.24 2.21 -5.15
CA CYS A 82 2.40 1.60 -6.46
C CYS A 82 1.25 1.98 -7.38
N VAL A 83 1.59 2.46 -8.58
CA VAL A 83 0.62 2.69 -9.66
C VAL A 83 1.08 1.89 -10.87
N TRP A 84 0.16 1.16 -11.49
CA TRP A 84 0.41 0.48 -12.76
C TRP A 84 -0.25 1.22 -13.91
N LEU A 85 0.38 1.17 -15.07
CA LEU A 85 -0.15 1.69 -16.32
C LEU A 85 -0.47 0.53 -17.24
N ARG A 86 -1.66 0.57 -17.85
CA ARG A 86 -2.05 -0.41 -18.85
C ARG A 86 -1.37 -0.06 -20.18
N PRO A 87 -0.95 -1.05 -20.98
CA PRO A 87 -0.39 -0.78 -22.29
C PRO A 87 -1.45 -0.16 -23.21
N PRO A 88 -1.04 0.60 -24.24
CA PRO A 88 -1.96 1.21 -25.20
C PRO A 88 -2.87 0.15 -25.84
N GLY A 89 -4.17 0.44 -25.95
CA GLY A 89 -5.15 -0.47 -26.55
C GLY A 89 -5.59 -1.65 -25.67
N PHE A 90 -5.06 -1.79 -24.45
CA PHE A 90 -5.43 -2.87 -23.54
C PHE A 90 -6.92 -2.86 -23.19
N THR A 91 -7.49 -1.68 -22.94
CA THR A 91 -8.90 -1.54 -22.57
C THR A 91 -9.85 -1.94 -23.70
N GLU A 92 -9.46 -1.70 -24.96
CA GLU A 92 -10.26 -2.05 -26.13
C GLU A 92 -10.17 -3.54 -26.48
N GLN A 93 -9.01 -4.15 -26.27
CA GLN A 93 -8.74 -5.54 -26.61
C GLN A 93 -8.69 -6.45 -25.39
N ARG A 94 -9.35 -6.06 -24.30
CA ARG A 94 -9.29 -6.75 -23.01
C ARG A 94 -9.58 -8.24 -23.13
N GLU A 95 -10.63 -8.59 -23.86
CA GLU A 95 -11.04 -9.99 -24.08
C GLU A 95 -9.96 -10.83 -24.76
N LYS A 96 -9.19 -10.24 -25.68
CA LYS A 96 -8.09 -10.95 -26.36
C LYS A 96 -6.95 -11.27 -25.40
N PHE A 97 -6.61 -10.32 -24.53
CA PHE A 97 -5.55 -10.49 -23.55
C PHE A 97 -5.95 -11.37 -22.36
N GLU A 98 -7.24 -11.41 -22.01
CA GLU A 98 -7.78 -12.27 -20.95
C GLU A 98 -8.00 -13.73 -21.37
N THR A 99 -8.05 -14.01 -22.67
CA THR A 99 -8.30 -15.37 -23.20
C THR A 99 -7.08 -15.98 -23.91
N CYS A 100 -5.96 -15.26 -24.02
CA CYS A 100 -4.80 -15.76 -24.74
C CYS A 100 -4.18 -16.99 -24.06
N GLU A 101 -3.64 -17.91 -24.87
CA GLU A 101 -3.02 -19.13 -24.37
C GLU A 101 -1.74 -18.87 -23.55
N GLU A 102 -1.08 -17.73 -23.80
CA GLU A 102 0.09 -17.27 -23.05
C GLU A 102 -0.21 -17.05 -21.56
N LEU A 103 -1.48 -16.83 -21.17
CA LEU A 103 -1.86 -16.75 -19.76
C LEU A 103 -1.58 -18.03 -19.00
N LYS A 104 -1.66 -19.22 -19.65
CA LYS A 104 -1.31 -20.48 -18.99
C LYS A 104 0.17 -20.50 -18.62
N TYR A 105 1.02 -20.03 -19.54
CA TYR A 105 2.45 -19.92 -19.31
C TYR A 105 2.77 -18.87 -18.23
N ILE A 106 2.15 -17.68 -18.29
CA ILE A 106 2.34 -16.63 -17.28
C ILE A 106 1.93 -17.13 -15.88
N LYS A 107 0.76 -17.78 -15.77
CA LYS A 107 0.30 -18.37 -14.50
C LYS A 107 1.26 -19.46 -13.99
N TRP A 108 1.81 -20.27 -14.89
CA TRP A 108 2.81 -21.27 -14.54
C TRP A 108 4.12 -20.64 -14.03
N VAL A 109 4.65 -19.63 -14.71
CA VAL A 109 5.87 -18.90 -14.29
C VAL A 109 5.66 -18.18 -12.96
N GLN A 110 4.48 -17.59 -12.75
CA GLN A 110 4.16 -16.89 -11.50
C GLN A 110 4.04 -17.82 -10.30
N ALA A 111 3.96 -19.14 -10.51
CA ALA A 111 3.83 -20.17 -9.47
C ALA A 111 2.75 -19.85 -8.42
N LEU A 112 1.73 -19.08 -8.80
CA LEU A 112 0.62 -18.71 -7.92
C LEU A 112 -0.24 -19.94 -7.68
N THR A 113 -0.29 -20.42 -6.44
CA THR A 113 -1.27 -21.42 -6.02
C THR A 113 -2.67 -20.80 -6.03
N ALA A 114 -3.72 -21.63 -6.07
CA ALA A 114 -5.10 -21.14 -6.09
C ALA A 114 -5.44 -20.25 -4.86
N ASP A 115 -4.75 -20.45 -3.73
CA ASP A 115 -4.89 -19.61 -2.53
C ASP A 115 -4.29 -18.20 -2.69
N ASP A 116 -3.17 -18.03 -3.41
CA ASP A 116 -2.56 -16.73 -3.62
C ASP A 116 -3.37 -15.83 -4.58
N GLN A 117 -4.19 -16.43 -5.46
CA GLN A 117 -5.08 -15.67 -6.34
C GLN A 117 -6.10 -14.82 -5.57
N VAL A 118 -6.51 -15.31 -4.40
CA VAL A 118 -7.46 -14.61 -3.52
C VAL A 118 -6.78 -13.39 -2.89
N ALA A 119 -5.49 -13.46 -2.54
CA ALA A 119 -4.76 -12.32 -1.97
C ALA A 119 -4.55 -11.17 -2.96
N VAL A 120 -4.30 -11.47 -4.25
CA VAL A 120 -4.11 -10.43 -5.28
C VAL A 120 -5.44 -9.78 -5.68
N LEU A 121 -6.52 -10.56 -5.78
CA LEU A 121 -7.87 -10.07 -6.10
C LEU A 121 -8.56 -9.41 -4.91
N SER A 122 -8.27 -9.84 -3.67
CA SER A 122 -8.83 -9.29 -2.43
C SER A 122 -8.17 -7.97 -1.99
N SER A 123 -7.10 -7.50 -2.65
CA SER A 123 -6.63 -6.12 -2.45
C SER A 123 -7.56 -5.07 -3.09
N SER A 124 -8.62 -5.52 -3.78
CA SER A 124 -9.59 -4.67 -4.47
C SER A 124 -10.81 -4.29 -3.64
N ASP A 125 -11.16 -4.98 -2.56
CA ASP A 125 -12.36 -4.68 -1.76
C ASP A 125 -12.24 -5.22 -0.31
N ASP A 126 -12.19 -4.27 0.64
CA ASP A 126 -12.53 -4.26 2.07
C ASP A 126 -12.13 -5.40 3.07
N GLU A 127 -11.26 -4.97 4.01
CA GLU A 127 -11.31 -5.12 5.48
C GLU A 127 -11.29 -6.52 6.13
N ARG A 128 -10.15 -6.82 6.79
CA ARG A 128 -10.18 -7.38 8.16
C ARG A 128 -9.18 -6.65 9.08
N SER A 129 -9.78 -5.90 9.99
CA SER A 129 -9.27 -5.39 11.26
C SER A 129 -8.16 -6.25 11.88
N ARG A 130 -7.04 -5.61 12.21
CA ARG A 130 -6.22 -6.00 13.36
C ARG A 130 -6.18 -4.78 14.27
N SER A 131 -6.94 -4.85 15.36
CA SER A 131 -6.97 -3.86 16.41
C SER A 131 -5.63 -3.85 17.16
N ASP A 132 -5.24 -2.66 17.60
CA ASP A 132 -4.18 -2.40 18.57
C ASP A 132 -4.31 -3.26 19.82
N GLY A 133 -3.15 -3.60 20.41
CA GLY A 133 -3.02 -4.20 21.73
C GLY A 133 -1.60 -3.94 22.26
N ASP A 134 -1.53 -3.05 23.25
CA ASP A 134 -0.48 -2.71 24.23
C ASP A 134 0.86 -3.45 24.20
N GLU A 135 1.94 -2.67 24.33
CA GLU A 135 3.24 -3.11 24.83
C GLU A 135 3.18 -3.25 26.37
N PRO A 136 3.53 -4.41 26.97
CA PRO A 136 4.01 -4.46 28.33
C PRO A 136 5.54 -4.57 28.36
N ASP A 137 6.14 -3.81 29.29
CA ASP A 137 7.54 -3.90 29.74
C ASP A 137 7.92 -5.35 30.07
N ASP A 138 9.07 -5.80 29.56
CA ASP A 138 9.74 -7.05 29.94
C ASP A 138 10.54 -6.84 31.24
N ASP A 139 10.11 -7.49 32.32
CA ASP A 139 10.98 -7.80 33.47
C ASP A 139 10.58 -9.15 34.10
N ASP A 140 11.59 -10.03 34.20
CA ASP A 140 11.80 -11.14 35.15
C ASP A 140 11.11 -12.52 34.99
N ASP A 141 11.88 -13.44 34.39
CA ASP A 141 12.31 -14.77 34.88
C ASP A 141 11.34 -15.68 35.67
N SER A 142 10.89 -16.79 35.05
CA SER A 142 10.74 -18.10 35.72
C SER A 142 10.44 -19.25 34.74
N GLU A 143 11.27 -20.29 34.81
CA GLU A 143 11.19 -21.59 34.12
C GLU A 143 9.95 -22.43 34.51
N SER A 144 9.29 -23.06 33.52
CA SER A 144 8.64 -24.39 33.67
C SER A 144 8.20 -24.97 32.31
N GLU A 145 8.46 -26.27 32.14
CA GLU A 145 8.35 -27.11 30.93
C GLU A 145 6.91 -27.57 30.57
N ASP A 146 6.80 -28.07 29.33
CA ASP A 146 5.80 -28.98 28.71
C ASP A 146 4.67 -28.44 27.77
N ASP A 147 4.96 -28.61 26.47
CA ASP A 147 4.18 -29.14 25.31
C ASP A 147 2.67 -28.80 25.08
N ASP A 148 2.37 -28.11 23.97
CA ASP A 148 1.76 -28.73 22.75
C ASP A 148 1.39 -27.68 21.65
N GLU A 149 2.17 -27.72 20.56
CA GLU A 149 1.82 -27.63 19.13
C GLU A 149 0.68 -26.71 18.61
N PHE A 150 1.06 -25.55 18.03
CA PHE A 150 0.66 -25.15 16.66
C PHE A 150 1.59 -24.05 16.10
N THR A 151 2.86 -24.38 15.86
CA THR A 151 3.73 -23.50 15.08
C THR A 151 3.47 -23.76 13.61
N ALA A 152 2.77 -22.83 12.95
CA ALA A 152 2.69 -22.83 11.49
C ALA A 152 4.11 -22.80 10.95
N ALA A 153 4.57 -23.94 10.42
CA ALA A 153 5.91 -24.08 9.88
C ALA A 153 6.08 -23.10 8.72
N ILE A 154 6.72 -21.96 8.99
CA ILE A 154 7.27 -21.09 7.97
C ILE A 154 8.50 -21.82 7.43
N ALA A 155 8.26 -22.80 6.56
CA ALA A 155 9.31 -23.49 5.86
C ALA A 155 10.01 -22.49 4.95
N ASN A 156 11.26 -22.14 5.27
CA ASN A 156 12.09 -21.26 4.47
C ASN A 156 12.30 -21.87 3.08
N LYS A 157 11.68 -21.27 2.06
CA LYS A 157 11.71 -21.73 0.66
C LYS A 157 13.12 -21.74 0.04
N PHE A 158 14.08 -21.09 0.69
CA PHE A 158 15.50 -21.07 0.29
C PHE A 158 16.36 -22.14 0.98
N ALA A 159 15.78 -22.97 1.85
CA ALA A 159 16.52 -24.04 2.54
C ALA A 159 17.18 -25.04 1.56
N ALA A 160 16.60 -25.22 0.37
CA ALA A 160 17.17 -26.06 -0.69
C ALA A 160 18.51 -25.56 -1.25
N LEU A 161 18.89 -24.31 -0.99
CA LEU A 161 20.15 -23.72 -1.45
C LEU A 161 21.24 -23.69 -0.36
N ALA A 162 20.94 -24.18 0.85
CA ALA A 162 21.85 -24.09 2.00
C ALA A 162 22.94 -25.18 2.03
N GLY A 163 23.01 -26.07 1.02
CA GLY A 163 23.82 -27.29 1.07
C GLY A 163 25.01 -27.35 0.11
N ASP A 164 25.48 -26.25 -0.48
CA ASP A 164 26.45 -26.28 -1.58
C ASP A 164 27.62 -25.27 -1.40
N ASP A 165 28.30 -25.33 -0.25
CA ASP A 165 29.60 -24.66 -0.01
C ASP A 165 30.65 -25.67 0.52
#